data_AF-A0A3N5WGU6-F1
#
_entry.id   AF-A0A3N5WGU6-F1
#
_cell.length_a   1.000
_cell.length_b   1.000
_cell.length_c   1.000
_cell.angle_alpha   90.00
_cell.angle_beta   90.00
_cell.angle_gamma   90.00
#
_symmetry.space_group_name_H-M   'P 1'
#
loop_
_entity.id
_entity.type
_entity.pdbx_description
1 polymer ?
#
loop_
_entity_poly.entity_id
_entity_poly.type
_entity_poly.pdbx_seq_one_letter_code
_entity_poly.pdbx_strand_id
1 'polypeptide(L)' 'MAVFEPPVSADPVIEGLILKHADRDLDFTDAALIWLAFESGLPEVLTADEKDFAVVRLKGGKRFDIVPWMH' A
#
# COMPACT_ATOMS: atom_id res chain seq x y z
N MET A 1 -18.29 -4.38 4.24
CA MET A 1 -16.88 -4.73 3.97
C MET A 1 -16.82 -5.21 2.54
N ALA A 2 -16.03 -4.55 1.69
CA ALA A 2 -15.79 -4.98 0.32
C ALA A 2 -14.36 -5.53 0.25
N VAL A 3 -14.17 -6.61 -0.50
CA VAL A 3 -12.84 -7.14 -0.82
C VAL A 3 -12.51 -6.69 -2.22
N PHE A 4 -11.31 -6.13 -2.39
CA PHE A 4 -10.78 -5.78 -3.70
C PHE A 4 -9.76 -6.82 -4.10
N GLU A 5 -9.97 -7.45 -5.25
CA GLU A 5 -8.99 -8.34 -5.88
C GLU A 5 -8.25 -7.55 -6.96
N PRO A 6 -6.93 -7.33 -6.83
CA PRO A 6 -6.15 -6.74 -7.89
C PRO A 6 -6.26 -7.58 -9.18
N PRO A 7 -6.39 -6.95 -10.36
CA PRO A 7 -6.32 -7.69 -11.60
C PRO A 7 -4.94 -8.33 -11.75
N VAL A 8 -4.85 -9.51 -12.38
CA VAL A 8 -3.56 -10.21 -12.63
C VAL A 8 -2.52 -9.32 -13.34
N SER A 9 -2.96 -8.31 -14.11
CA SER A 9 -2.06 -7.33 -14.71
C SER A 9 -1.29 -6.47 -13.70
N ALA A 10 -1.70 -6.45 -12.43
CA ALA A 10 -1.03 -5.76 -11.33
C ALA A 10 0.14 -6.57 -10.75
N ASP A 11 0.16 -7.90 -10.93
CA ASP A 11 1.14 -8.80 -10.29
C ASP A 11 2.59 -8.36 -10.53
N PRO A 12 3.04 -7.97 -11.75
CA PRO A 12 4.43 -7.53 -11.95
C PRO A 12 4.76 -6.23 -11.19
N VAL A 13 3.77 -5.35 -10.99
CA VAL A 13 3.97 -4.10 -10.24
C VAL A 13 4.04 -4.40 -8.74
N ILE A 14 3.16 -5.27 -8.26
CA ILE A 14 3.12 -5.73 -6.87
C ILE A 14 4.41 -6.48 -6.51
N GLU A 15 4.86 -7.40 -7.36
CA GLU A 15 6.16 -8.09 -7.21
C GLU A 15 7.30 -7.06 -7.14
N GLY A 16 7.30 -6.06 -8.02
CA GLY A 16 8.29 -4.99 -7.99
C GLY A 16 8.29 -4.18 -6.69
N LEU A 17 7.13 -3.95 -6.08
CA LEU A 17 7.01 -3.28 -4.77
C LEU A 17 7.59 -4.14 -3.65
N ILE A 18 7.25 -5.43 -3.62
CA ILE A 18 7.76 -6.40 -2.63
C ILE A 18 9.29 -6.45 -2.72
N LEU A 19 9.84 -6.64 -3.92
CA LEU A 19 11.29 -6.73 -4.12
C LEU A 19 12.02 -5.43 -3.76
N LYS A 20 11.41 -4.28 -4.06
CA LYS A 20 11.98 -2.95 -3.71
C LYS A 20 12.03 -2.71 -2.20
N HIS A 21 11.11 -3.31 -1.46
CA HIS A 21 10.96 -3.17 -0.01
C HIS A 21 11.28 -4.47 0.73
N ALA A 22 12.10 -5.35 0.12
CA ALA A 22 12.45 -6.66 0.69
C ALA A 22 13.21 -6.57 2.02
N ASP A 23 13.81 -5.40 2.33
CA ASP A 23 14.44 -5.10 3.62
C ASP A 23 13.43 -4.95 4.78
N ARG A 24 12.13 -4.87 4.46
CA ARG A 24 11.05 -4.54 5.39
C ARG A 24 9.92 -5.58 5.44
N ASP A 25 10.13 -6.72 4.79
CA ASP A 25 9.15 -7.82 4.77
C ASP A 25 7.76 -7.39 4.27
N LEU A 26 7.72 -6.48 3.29
CA LEU A 26 6.48 -6.03 2.65
C LEU A 26 5.77 -7.22 2.00
N ASP A 27 4.61 -7.60 2.50
CA ASP A 27 3.86 -8.74 1.98
C ASP A 27 3.00 -8.36 0.77
N PHE A 28 2.32 -9.36 0.19
CA PHE A 28 1.42 -9.14 -0.94
C PHE A 28 0.26 -8.19 -0.60
N THR A 29 -0.27 -8.26 0.62
CA THR A 29 -1.40 -7.43 1.07
C THR A 29 -1.00 -5.96 1.10
N ASP A 30 0.14 -5.66 1.71
CA ASP A 30 0.65 -4.29 1.80
C ASP A 30 0.99 -3.74 0.41
N ALA A 31 1.69 -4.54 -0.40
CA ALA A 31 2.03 -4.16 -1.76
C ALA A 31 0.79 -3.93 -2.65
N ALA A 32 -0.29 -4.71 -2.46
CA ALA A 32 -1.56 -4.51 -3.14
C ALA A 32 -2.28 -3.22 -2.69
N LEU A 33 -2.25 -2.88 -1.41
CA LEU A 33 -2.79 -1.61 -0.91
C LEU A 33 -2.02 -0.41 -1.44
N ILE A 34 -0.69 -0.53 -1.54
CA ILE A 34 0.16 0.47 -2.17
C ILE A 34 -0.23 0.64 -3.64
N TRP A 35 -0.24 -0.44 -4.40
CA TRP A 35 -0.66 -0.41 -5.81
C TRP A 35 -2.05 0.23 -5.97
N LEU A 36 -3.03 -0.12 -5.13
CA LEU A 36 -4.38 0.41 -5.20
C LEU A 36 -4.42 1.92 -4.92
N ALA A 37 -3.66 2.41 -3.95
CA ALA A 37 -3.52 3.84 -3.66
C ALA A 37 -2.91 4.61 -4.84
N PHE A 38 -1.93 4.01 -5.53
CA PHE A 38 -1.36 4.58 -6.75
C PHE A 38 -2.36 4.67 -7.90
N GLU A 39 -3.10 3.58 -8.17
CA GLU A 39 -4.05 3.52 -9.28
C GLU A 39 -5.30 4.36 -9.05
N SER A 40 -5.80 4.41 -7.81
CA SER A 40 -6.97 5.22 -7.44
C SER A 40 -6.64 6.70 -7.20
N GLY A 41 -5.37 7.03 -6.95
CA GLY A 41 -4.94 8.36 -6.54
C GLY A 41 -5.37 8.73 -5.11
N LEU A 42 -5.83 7.76 -4.31
CA LEU A 42 -6.25 7.95 -2.92
C LEU A 42 -5.08 7.66 -1.97
N PRO A 43 -4.57 8.66 -1.25
CA PRO A 43 -3.48 8.47 -0.29
C PRO A 43 -3.98 8.00 1.08
N GLU A 44 -5.30 7.98 1.34
CA GLU A 44 -5.83 7.59 2.64
C GLU A 44 -5.76 6.09 2.87
N VAL A 45 -5.22 5.68 4.02
CA VAL A 45 -5.19 4.27 4.45
C VAL A 45 -5.70 4.14 5.87
N LEU A 46 -6.60 3.17 6.08
CA LEU A 46 -7.02 2.74 7.40
C LEU A 46 -6.27 1.44 7.70
N THR A 47 -5.38 1.46 8.69
CA THR A 47 -4.56 0.29 9.08
C THR A 47 -4.38 0.26 10.59
N ALA A 48 -4.26 -0.93 11.16
CA ALA A 48 -3.80 -1.10 12.54
C ALA A 48 -2.27 -1.05 12.66
N ASP A 49 -1.55 -1.21 11.54
CA ASP A 49 -0.09 -1.11 11.47
C ASP A 49 0.35 0.19 10.79
N GLU A 50 0.34 1.26 11.58
CA GLU A 50 0.74 2.58 11.09
C GLU A 50 2.22 2.67 10.68
N LYS A 51 3.08 1.86 11.31
CA LYS A 51 4.54 1.98 11.16
C LYS A 51 4.98 1.51 9.79
N ASP A 52 4.37 0.45 9.28
CA ASP A 52 4.70 -0.14 7.99
C ASP A 52 4.24 0.75 6.83
N PHE A 53 3.09 1.43 6.98
CA PHE A 53 2.61 2.39 5.97
C PHE A 53 3.29 3.77 6.04
N ALA A 54 3.77 4.21 7.21
CA ALA A 54 4.41 5.52 7.38
C ALA A 54 5.74 5.67 6.60
N VAL A 55 6.39 4.55 6.26
CA VAL A 55 7.68 4.53 5.58
C VAL A 55 7.56 4.44 4.06
N VAL A 56 6.43 3.96 3.56
CA VAL A 56 6.18 3.83 2.13
C VAL A 56 5.97 5.20 1.50
N ARG A 57 6.56 5.38 0.31
CA ARG A 57 6.43 6.61 -0.48
C ARG A 57 5.65 6.33 -1.75
N LEU A 58 4.56 7.05 -1.91
CA LEU A 58 3.75 7.11 -3.12
C LEU A 58 4.48 7.91 -4.22
N LYS A 59 3.87 7.97 -5.41
CA LYS A 59 4.40 8.72 -6.56
C LYS A 59 4.73 10.14 -6.16
N GLY A 60 5.92 10.62 -6.53
CA GLY A 60 6.36 11.97 -6.18
C GLY A 60 6.78 12.15 -4.71
N GLY A 61 7.01 11.05 -3.97
CA GLY A 61 7.54 11.11 -2.60
C GLY A 61 6.50 11.40 -1.51
N LYS A 62 5.21 11.42 -1.88
CA LYS A 62 4.10 11.59 -0.93
C LYS A 62 4.02 10.42 0.04
N ARG A 63 3.51 10.69 1.25
CA ARG A 63 3.22 9.67 2.26
C ARG A 63 1.74 9.27 2.15
N PHE A 64 1.41 8.14 2.74
CA PHE A 64 0.02 7.84 3.07
C PHE A 64 -0.51 8.81 4.12
N ASP A 65 -1.79 9.12 3.99
CA ASP A 65 -2.58 9.81 5.01
C ASP A 65 -3.26 8.74 5.86
N ILE A 66 -2.67 8.45 7.03
CA ILE A 66 -3.21 7.45 7.95
C ILE A 66 -4.51 8.00 8.55
N VAL A 67 -5.60 7.28 8.30
CA VAL A 67 -6.93 7.64 8.79
C VAL A 67 -7.02 7.20 10.26
N PRO A 68 -7.37 8.12 11.19
CA PRO A 68 -7.57 7.77 12.59
C PRO A 68 -8.69 6.73 12.73
N TRP A 69 -8.44 5.68 13.50
CA TRP A 69 -9.46 4.68 13.82
C TRP A 69 -9.78 4.69 15.31
N MET A 70 -11.04 5.01 15.65
CA MET A 70 -11.62 5.02 17.00
C MET A 70 -10.76 5.74 18.06
N HIS A 71 -11.00 7.05 18.19
CA HIS A 71 -10.86 7.75 19.47
C HIS A 71 -12.17 7.67 20.25
#